data_AF-A0A1D7QWT8-F1
#
_entry.id   AF-A0A1D7QWT8-F1
#
_cell.length_a   1.000
_cell.length_b   1.000
_cell.length_c   1.000
_cell.angle_alpha   90.00
_cell.angle_beta   90.00
_cell.angle_gamma   90.00
#
_symmetry.space_group_name_H-M   'P 1'
#
loop_
_entity.id
_entity.type
_entity.pdbx_description
1 polymer ?
#
loop_
_entity_poly.entity_id
_entity_poly.type
_entity_poly.pdbx_seq_one_letter_code
_entity_poly.pdbx_strand_id
1 'polypeptide(L)'
;MDGCIHCQNTIPMEQGGTMIISADSNKLFTIIKETFTRHNIKFQLRRLNILIPYDYIRQLQSLTELLQDTLSQKERHSLRGNIINEKNIPDMVMFPLYSYEEIEQRILNPAYVKIIQEQHFTSHMQPIFCTQEESVYGYEFLLRPSREDFPFYPGELFSFSRRSGMHSMLDSQARINAIRTGSEKLGEEEMLFINFLPSSIYDPAHCLKSTFEAVDTYQVNPKRLVFEVVETEQIHDMTHLKTIFHEYQKSGVKVALDDIGSGFATNDVLQELRPDYAKIDRQIIQNCHLDENKLETIEEISRVSKEQGTFLLAEGIENKAEYMAVKKLVDYCQGYYFAKPEKDPYVSYSLR
;
A
#
# COMPACT_ATOMS: atom_id res chain seq x y z
N MET A 1 -10.71 11.69 -18.93
CA MET A 1 -10.36 11.43 -17.51
C MET A 1 -9.43 10.25 -17.55
N ASP A 2 -8.16 10.50 -17.84
CA ASP A 2 -7.19 9.43 -18.04
C ASP A 2 -6.44 9.30 -16.73
N GLY A 3 -7.03 8.55 -15.81
CA GLY A 3 -6.36 8.12 -14.57
C GLY A 3 -5.71 6.75 -14.79
N CYS A 4 -4.83 6.37 -13.87
CA CYS A 4 -4.09 5.12 -13.96
C CYS A 4 -5.04 3.91 -14.09
N ILE A 5 -4.88 3.13 -15.16
CA ILE A 5 -5.73 1.95 -15.45
C ILE A 5 -5.70 0.91 -14.31
N HIS A 6 -4.60 0.85 -13.56
CA HIS A 6 -4.43 -0.03 -12.40
C HIS A 6 -5.21 0.44 -11.16
N CYS A 7 -5.59 1.73 -11.09
CA CYS A 7 -6.31 2.31 -9.97
C CYS A 7 -7.84 2.37 -10.20
N GLN A 8 -8.34 1.98 -11.38
CA GLN A 8 -9.74 2.19 -11.78
C GLN A 8 -10.51 0.89 -12.08
N ASN A 9 -9.85 -0.27 -12.12
CA ASN A 9 -10.54 -1.52 -12.44
C ASN A 9 -11.43 -1.98 -11.27
N THR A 10 -12.75 -2.05 -11.50
CA THR A 10 -13.73 -2.38 -10.48
C THR A 10 -14.36 -3.74 -10.74
N ILE A 11 -14.53 -4.54 -9.67
CA ILE A 11 -15.24 -5.81 -9.74
C ILE A 11 -16.72 -5.60 -9.39
N PRO A 12 -17.66 -6.09 -10.20
CA PRO A 12 -19.09 -6.00 -9.92
C PRO A 12 -19.49 -7.11 -8.95
N MET A 13 -19.56 -6.78 -7.66
CA MET A 13 -19.90 -7.76 -6.62
C MET A 13 -21.40 -8.04 -6.49
N GLU A 14 -22.25 -7.04 -6.70
CA GLU A 14 -23.69 -7.12 -6.36
C GLU A 14 -24.63 -7.27 -7.57
N GLN A 15 -24.27 -6.73 -8.75
CA GLN A 15 -25.18 -6.61 -9.91
C GLN A 15 -25.03 -7.76 -10.93
N GLY A 16 -24.10 -8.69 -10.68
CA GLY A 16 -23.68 -9.69 -11.67
C GLY A 16 -22.83 -9.09 -12.79
N GLY A 17 -22.40 -9.90 -13.74
CA GLY A 17 -21.50 -9.46 -14.81
C GLY A 17 -21.05 -10.61 -15.70
N THR A 18 -19.86 -10.48 -16.27
CA THR A 18 -19.21 -11.56 -17.02
C THR A 18 -17.81 -11.80 -16.48
N MET A 19 -17.51 -13.05 -16.14
CA MET A 19 -16.14 -13.51 -15.95
C MET A 19 -15.56 -13.93 -17.29
N ILE A 20 -14.35 -13.48 -17.57
CA ILE A 20 -13.60 -13.81 -18.77
C ILE A 20 -12.42 -14.67 -18.35
N ILE A 21 -12.28 -15.83 -18.98
CA ILE A 21 -11.10 -16.69 -18.84
C ILE A 21 -10.45 -16.81 -20.21
N SER A 22 -9.16 -16.51 -20.27
CA SER A 22 -8.30 -16.65 -21.43
C SER A 22 -7.25 -17.71 -21.16
N ALA A 23 -7.13 -18.67 -22.07
CA ALA A 23 -6.14 -19.74 -21.99
C ALA A 23 -5.08 -19.54 -23.08
N ASP A 24 -3.83 -19.75 -22.70
CA ASP A 24 -2.65 -19.63 -23.58
C ASP A 24 -2.45 -20.86 -24.49
N SER A 25 -3.12 -21.97 -24.20
CA SER A 25 -3.07 -23.19 -24.99
C SER A 25 -4.43 -23.74 -25.37
N ASN A 26 -4.54 -24.26 -26.60
CA ASN A 26 -5.74 -24.94 -27.10
C ASN A 26 -6.15 -26.13 -26.22
N LYS A 27 -5.16 -26.80 -25.60
CA LYS A 27 -5.41 -27.92 -24.69
C LYS A 27 -6.17 -27.46 -23.45
N LEU A 28 -5.70 -26.42 -22.77
CA LEU A 28 -6.38 -25.88 -21.59
C LEU A 28 -7.76 -25.31 -21.91
N PHE A 29 -7.86 -24.58 -23.02
CA PHE A 29 -9.14 -24.07 -23.50
C PHE A 29 -10.16 -25.21 -23.69
N THR A 30 -9.74 -26.33 -24.27
CA THR A 30 -10.59 -27.52 -24.47
C THR A 30 -11.00 -28.15 -23.14
N ILE A 31 -10.05 -28.35 -22.22
CA ILE A 31 -10.33 -28.92 -20.88
C ILE A 31 -11.37 -28.09 -20.13
N ILE A 32 -11.19 -26.76 -20.11
CA ILE A 32 -12.12 -25.84 -19.43
C ILE A 32 -13.51 -25.90 -20.07
N LYS A 33 -13.58 -25.84 -21.41
CA LYS A 33 -14.84 -25.92 -22.16
C LYS A 33 -15.60 -27.23 -21.88
N GLU A 34 -14.93 -28.36 -21.93
CA GLU A 34 -15.53 -29.67 -21.66
C GLU A 34 -16.03 -29.77 -20.22
N THR A 35 -15.25 -29.26 -19.27
CA THR A 35 -15.62 -29.19 -17.86
C THR A 35 -16.87 -28.35 -17.65
N PHE A 36 -16.93 -27.14 -18.22
CA PHE A 36 -18.10 -26.27 -18.11
C PHE A 36 -19.34 -26.88 -18.76
N THR A 37 -19.18 -27.54 -19.91
CA THR A 37 -20.28 -28.25 -20.59
C THR A 37 -20.81 -29.39 -19.71
N ARG A 38 -19.93 -30.20 -19.12
CA ARG A 38 -20.28 -31.32 -18.23
C ARG A 38 -21.07 -30.86 -16.99
N HIS A 39 -20.72 -29.69 -16.45
CA HIS A 39 -21.36 -29.11 -15.28
C HIS A 39 -22.52 -28.16 -15.61
N ASN A 40 -22.98 -28.11 -16.87
CA ASN A 40 -24.08 -27.24 -17.35
C ASN A 40 -23.86 -25.74 -17.06
N ILE A 41 -22.61 -25.28 -17.07
CA ILE A 41 -22.25 -23.87 -16.89
C ILE A 41 -22.50 -23.15 -18.21
N LYS A 42 -23.26 -22.05 -18.17
CA LYS A 42 -23.50 -21.22 -19.36
C LYS A 42 -22.23 -20.42 -19.69
N PHE A 43 -21.78 -20.48 -20.94
CA PHE A 43 -20.67 -19.65 -21.42
C PHE A 43 -20.81 -19.34 -22.92
N GLN A 44 -20.06 -18.34 -23.38
CA GLN A 44 -19.86 -18.01 -24.78
C GLN A 44 -18.38 -18.08 -25.12
N LEU A 45 -18.05 -18.45 -26.36
CA LEU A 45 -16.67 -18.51 -26.84
C LEU A 45 -16.38 -17.32 -27.75
N ARG A 46 -15.28 -16.63 -27.50
CA ARG A 46 -14.80 -15.53 -28.35
C ARG A 46 -13.28 -15.61 -28.51
N ARG A 47 -12.82 -16.11 -29.66
CA ARG A 47 -11.41 -16.43 -29.92
C ARG A 47 -10.86 -17.39 -28.83
N LEU A 48 -9.86 -16.97 -28.08
CA LEU A 48 -9.26 -17.72 -26.96
C LEU A 48 -9.91 -17.42 -25.60
N ASN A 49 -11.01 -16.65 -25.59
CA ASN A 49 -11.70 -16.26 -24.36
C ASN A 49 -12.99 -17.07 -24.18
N ILE A 50 -13.23 -17.49 -22.94
CA ILE A 50 -14.45 -18.11 -22.45
C ILE A 50 -15.14 -17.07 -21.57
N LEU A 51 -16.33 -16.63 -21.98
CA LEU A 51 -17.12 -15.61 -21.32
C LEU A 51 -18.22 -16.31 -20.52
N ILE A 52 -18.18 -16.20 -19.21
CA ILE A 52 -19.13 -16.83 -18.27
C ILE A 52 -19.98 -15.74 -17.62
N PRO A 53 -21.24 -15.54 -18.05
CA PRO A 53 -22.14 -14.63 -17.37
C PRO A 53 -22.46 -15.14 -15.97
N TYR A 54 -22.53 -14.24 -15.00
CA TYR A 54 -22.91 -14.52 -13.62
C TYR A 54 -23.88 -13.46 -13.09
N ASP A 55 -24.70 -13.84 -12.12
CA ASP A 55 -25.65 -12.96 -11.44
C ASP A 55 -25.20 -12.60 -10.03
N TYR A 56 -24.44 -13.49 -9.37
CA TYR A 56 -24.00 -13.32 -7.99
C TYR A 56 -22.59 -13.87 -7.79
N ILE A 57 -21.81 -13.28 -6.86
CA ILE A 57 -20.43 -13.69 -6.57
C ILE A 57 -20.30 -15.17 -6.18
N ARG A 58 -21.33 -15.76 -5.57
CA ARG A 58 -21.35 -17.19 -5.21
C ARG A 58 -21.19 -18.12 -6.42
N GLN A 59 -21.72 -17.72 -7.58
CA GLN A 59 -21.53 -18.49 -8.82
C GLN A 59 -20.07 -18.50 -9.25
N LEU A 60 -19.36 -17.38 -9.09
CA LEU A 60 -17.94 -17.28 -9.37
C LEU A 60 -17.12 -18.11 -8.37
N GLN A 61 -17.50 -18.12 -7.09
CA GLN A 61 -16.84 -18.95 -6.08
C GLN A 61 -16.94 -20.44 -6.41
N SER A 62 -18.14 -20.93 -6.75
CA SER A 62 -18.32 -22.33 -7.19
C SER A 62 -17.57 -22.64 -8.49
N LEU A 63 -17.46 -21.67 -9.41
CA LEU A 63 -16.68 -21.82 -10.63
C LEU A 63 -15.18 -21.91 -10.34
N THR A 64 -14.68 -21.10 -9.40
CA THR A 64 -13.30 -21.14 -8.92
C THR A 64 -12.97 -22.49 -8.29
N GLU A 65 -13.82 -23.00 -7.40
CA GLU A 65 -13.67 -24.34 -6.79
C GLU A 65 -13.60 -25.43 -7.87
N LEU A 66 -14.50 -25.40 -8.85
CA LEU A 66 -14.50 -26.35 -9.97
C LEU A 66 -13.19 -26.31 -10.77
N LEU A 67 -12.66 -25.11 -11.04
CA LEU A 67 -11.40 -24.95 -11.76
C LEU A 67 -10.20 -25.41 -10.94
N GLN A 68 -10.22 -25.24 -9.62
CA GLN A 68 -9.21 -25.77 -8.70
C GLN A 68 -9.19 -27.30 -8.67
N ASP A 69 -10.37 -27.94 -8.71
CA ASP A 69 -10.49 -29.40 -8.76
C ASP A 69 -10.09 -29.99 -10.13
N THR A 70 -10.23 -29.19 -11.19
CA THR A 70 -10.02 -29.65 -12.57
C THR A 70 -8.59 -29.42 -13.06
N LEU A 71 -7.97 -28.31 -12.67
CA LEU A 71 -6.69 -27.85 -13.22
C LEU A 71 -5.59 -27.89 -12.18
N SER A 72 -4.40 -28.33 -12.59
CA SER A 72 -3.22 -28.22 -11.74
C SER A 72 -2.86 -26.75 -11.47
N GLN A 73 -2.09 -26.50 -10.41
CA GLN A 73 -1.62 -25.14 -10.09
C GLN A 73 -0.86 -24.49 -11.25
N LYS A 74 0.01 -25.25 -11.94
CA LYS A 74 0.76 -24.76 -13.10
C LYS A 74 -0.15 -24.33 -14.25
N GLU A 75 -1.23 -25.08 -14.48
CA GLU A 75 -2.20 -24.75 -15.52
C GLU A 75 -3.03 -23.52 -15.14
N ARG A 76 -3.44 -23.38 -13.87
CA ARG A 76 -4.11 -22.17 -13.39
C ARG A 76 -3.23 -20.92 -13.49
N HIS A 77 -1.93 -21.05 -13.23
CA HIS A 77 -0.97 -19.94 -13.33
C HIS A 77 -0.82 -19.40 -14.77
N SER A 78 -1.01 -20.25 -15.79
CA SER A 78 -0.94 -19.83 -17.20
C SER A 78 -2.23 -19.16 -17.69
N LEU A 79 -3.32 -19.28 -16.94
CA LEU A 79 -4.57 -18.61 -17.26
C LEU A 79 -4.49 -17.11 -17.01
N ARG A 80 -5.27 -16.39 -17.81
CA ARG A 80 -5.53 -14.96 -17.64
C ARG A 80 -7.03 -14.72 -17.60
N GLY A 81 -7.47 -13.61 -17.02
CA GLY A 81 -8.90 -13.33 -16.92
C GLY A 81 -9.25 -11.93 -16.49
N ASN A 82 -10.55 -11.65 -16.48
CA ASN A 82 -11.10 -10.41 -15.95
C ASN A 82 -12.55 -10.64 -15.48
N ILE A 83 -13.06 -9.75 -14.64
CA ILE A 83 -14.47 -9.71 -14.25
C ILE A 83 -14.98 -8.31 -14.56
N ILE A 84 -16.04 -8.21 -15.36
CA ILE A 84 -16.56 -6.92 -15.79
C ILE A 84 -18.07 -6.81 -15.56
N ASN A 85 -18.55 -5.58 -15.38
CA ASN A 85 -19.96 -5.26 -15.09
C ASN A 85 -20.82 -5.24 -16.36
N GLU A 86 -20.55 -6.12 -17.31
CA GLU A 86 -21.25 -6.17 -18.58
C GLU A 86 -21.60 -7.60 -18.94
N LYS A 87 -22.91 -7.89 -19.06
CA LYS A 87 -23.39 -9.22 -19.45
C LYS A 87 -23.30 -9.47 -20.95
N ASN A 88 -23.33 -8.40 -21.75
CA ASN A 88 -23.27 -8.45 -23.21
C ASN A 88 -22.07 -7.63 -23.70
N ILE A 89 -20.93 -8.29 -23.91
CA ILE A 89 -19.69 -7.63 -24.32
C ILE A 89 -19.68 -7.44 -25.84
N PRO A 90 -19.68 -6.21 -26.38
CA PRO A 90 -19.59 -6.00 -27.83
C PRO A 90 -18.28 -6.54 -28.43
N ASP A 91 -18.31 -6.91 -29.71
CA ASP A 91 -17.20 -7.58 -30.43
C ASP A 91 -15.93 -6.73 -30.60
N MET A 92 -16.00 -5.42 -30.38
CA MET A 92 -14.85 -4.52 -30.48
C MET A 92 -14.32 -4.01 -29.14
N VAL A 93 -14.94 -4.38 -28.01
CA VAL A 93 -14.45 -3.96 -26.68
C VAL A 93 -13.19 -4.73 -26.33
N MET A 94 -12.11 -3.99 -26.07
CA MET A 94 -10.90 -4.51 -25.44
C MET A 94 -11.02 -4.34 -23.92
N PHE A 95 -10.51 -5.31 -23.18
CA PHE A 95 -10.44 -5.29 -21.73
C PHE A 95 -9.05 -5.78 -21.31
N PRO A 96 -8.49 -5.24 -20.22
CA PRO A 96 -7.26 -5.78 -19.67
C PRO A 96 -7.49 -7.22 -19.19
N LEU A 97 -6.44 -8.04 -19.26
CA LEU A 97 -6.43 -9.38 -18.71
C LEU A 97 -5.40 -9.44 -17.58
N TYR A 98 -5.82 -9.97 -16.44
CA TYR A 98 -5.02 -10.15 -15.24
C TYR A 98 -4.63 -11.62 -15.09
N SER A 99 -3.71 -11.94 -14.19
CA SER A 99 -3.47 -13.34 -13.83
C SER A 99 -4.74 -13.95 -13.26
N TYR A 100 -5.00 -15.23 -13.57
CA TYR A 100 -6.15 -15.91 -12.97
C TYR A 100 -6.03 -16.00 -11.45
N GLU A 101 -4.82 -16.10 -10.91
CA GLU A 101 -4.57 -16.09 -9.47
C GLU A 101 -5.06 -14.79 -8.81
N GLU A 102 -4.81 -13.62 -9.41
CA GLU A 102 -5.36 -12.36 -8.91
C GLU A 102 -6.89 -12.34 -8.93
N ILE A 103 -7.49 -12.84 -10.02
CA ILE A 103 -8.95 -12.94 -10.17
C ILE A 103 -9.54 -13.90 -9.12
N GLU A 104 -8.90 -15.04 -8.90
CA GLU A 104 -9.25 -16.03 -7.88
C GLU A 104 -9.20 -15.39 -6.48
N GLN A 105 -8.14 -14.68 -6.13
CA GLN A 105 -8.03 -13.98 -4.85
C GLN A 105 -9.19 -13.01 -4.65
N ARG A 106 -9.55 -12.24 -5.69
CA ARG A 106 -10.66 -11.28 -5.64
C ARG A 106 -12.02 -11.97 -5.43
N ILE A 107 -12.27 -13.08 -6.11
CA ILE A 107 -13.53 -13.86 -6.00
C ILE A 107 -13.67 -14.48 -4.60
N LEU A 108 -12.59 -15.02 -4.06
CA LEU A 108 -12.60 -15.72 -2.77
C LEU A 108 -12.65 -14.76 -1.57
N ASN A 109 -12.27 -13.49 -1.75
CA ASN A 109 -12.21 -12.50 -0.67
C ASN A 109 -13.04 -11.23 -1.01
N PRO A 110 -14.37 -11.35 -1.24
CA PRO A 110 -15.18 -10.23 -1.70
C PRO A 110 -15.27 -9.09 -0.68
N ALA A 111 -15.11 -9.38 0.62
CA ALA A 111 -15.10 -8.35 1.67
C ALA A 111 -13.92 -7.39 1.53
N TYR A 112 -12.70 -7.90 1.31
CA TYR A 112 -11.52 -7.03 1.10
C TYR A 112 -11.60 -6.25 -0.20
N VAL A 113 -12.11 -6.87 -1.27
CA VAL A 113 -12.36 -6.16 -2.51
C VAL A 113 -13.32 -4.98 -2.28
N LYS A 114 -14.42 -5.20 -1.55
CA LYS A 114 -15.37 -4.15 -1.18
C LYS A 114 -14.71 -3.05 -0.33
N ILE A 115 -13.90 -3.43 0.66
CA ILE A 115 -13.13 -2.49 1.49
C ILE A 115 -12.27 -1.56 0.64
N ILE A 116 -11.55 -2.11 -0.34
CA ILE A 116 -10.66 -1.31 -1.21
C ILE A 116 -11.49 -0.46 -2.18
N GLN A 117 -12.40 -1.06 -2.94
CA GLN A 117 -13.14 -0.34 -3.99
C GLN A 117 -14.03 0.77 -3.44
N GLU A 118 -14.67 0.55 -2.29
CA GLU A 118 -15.59 1.50 -1.67
C GLU A 118 -14.93 2.34 -0.57
N GLN A 119 -13.62 2.19 -0.36
CA GLN A 119 -12.82 2.97 0.60
C GLN A 119 -13.36 2.88 2.03
N HIS A 120 -13.67 1.67 2.52
CA HIS A 120 -14.09 1.43 3.91
C HIS A 120 -12.91 1.47 4.90
N PHE A 121 -12.06 2.49 4.76
CA PHE A 121 -10.91 2.74 5.61
C PHE A 121 -10.70 4.25 5.85
N THR A 122 -9.96 4.56 6.90
CA THR A 122 -9.54 5.92 7.28
C THR A 122 -8.11 5.89 7.79
N SER A 123 -7.43 7.03 7.82
CA SER A 123 -6.15 7.15 8.51
C SER A 123 -6.33 7.44 9.99
N HIS A 124 -5.66 6.67 10.83
CA HIS A 124 -5.27 7.10 12.17
C HIS A 124 -3.92 7.82 12.10
N MET A 125 -3.65 8.66 13.07
CA MET A 125 -2.46 9.48 13.15
C MET A 125 -1.64 9.05 14.37
N GLN A 126 -0.38 8.70 14.17
CA GLN A 126 0.56 8.46 15.25
C GLN A 126 1.55 9.63 15.34
N PRO A 127 1.65 10.32 16.50
CA PRO A 127 2.51 11.49 16.61
C PRO A 127 3.98 11.13 16.58
N ILE A 128 4.75 11.97 15.89
CA ILE A 128 6.21 11.99 15.82
C ILE A 128 6.67 13.19 16.64
N PHE A 129 7.57 12.96 17.60
CA PHE A 129 8.04 14.00 18.53
C PHE A 129 9.43 14.48 18.17
N CYS A 130 9.65 15.80 18.27
CA CYS A 130 10.97 16.40 18.24
C CYS A 130 11.72 16.10 19.55
N THR A 131 12.92 15.50 19.47
CA THR A 131 13.70 15.14 20.66
C THR A 131 14.27 16.35 21.42
N GLN A 132 14.40 17.50 20.75
CA GLN A 132 14.91 18.73 21.35
C GLN A 132 13.82 19.57 22.02
N GLU A 133 12.65 19.68 21.40
CA GLU A 133 11.55 20.54 21.85
C GLU A 133 10.51 19.79 22.70
N GLU A 134 10.56 18.46 22.71
CA GLU A 134 9.56 17.57 23.35
C GLU A 134 8.12 17.89 22.93
N SER A 135 7.96 18.37 21.69
CA SER A 135 6.72 18.76 21.05
C SER A 135 6.39 17.81 19.88
N VAL A 136 5.12 17.77 19.48
CA VAL A 136 4.72 17.03 18.27
C VAL A 136 5.23 17.78 17.04
N TYR A 137 6.03 17.09 16.23
CA TYR A 137 6.56 17.58 14.96
C TYR A 137 5.62 17.28 13.79
N GLY A 138 4.99 16.10 13.82
CA GLY A 138 4.15 15.62 12.75
C GLY A 138 3.45 14.33 13.11
N TYR A 139 2.80 13.73 12.13
CA TYR A 139 2.07 12.49 12.30
C TYR A 139 2.33 11.53 11.15
N GLU A 140 2.51 10.26 11.48
CA GLU A 140 2.42 9.17 10.52
C GLU A 140 0.96 8.73 10.35
N PHE A 141 0.53 8.62 9.09
CA PHE A 141 -0.83 8.26 8.73
C PHE A 141 -0.94 6.76 8.46
N LEU A 142 -1.64 6.06 9.36
CA LEU A 142 -1.76 4.62 9.36
C LEU A 142 -3.18 4.18 9.05
N LEU A 143 -3.34 3.33 8.04
CA LEU A 143 -4.63 2.85 7.59
C LEU A 143 -5.37 2.04 8.67
N ARG A 144 -6.65 2.32 8.89
CA ARG A 144 -7.54 1.61 9.83
C ARG A 144 -8.94 1.44 9.23
N PRO A 145 -9.72 0.45 9.69
CA PRO A 145 -11.13 0.34 9.31
C PRO A 145 -11.91 1.62 9.66
N SER A 146 -12.73 2.11 8.74
CA SER A 146 -13.61 3.25 9.02
C SER A 146 -14.99 2.84 9.54
N ARG A 147 -15.33 1.55 9.43
CA ARG A 147 -16.62 1.00 9.83
C ARG A 147 -16.47 -0.35 10.52
N GLU A 148 -17.33 -0.61 11.50
CA GLU A 148 -17.34 -1.86 12.27
C GLU A 148 -17.85 -3.06 11.46
N ASP A 149 -18.68 -2.85 10.43
CA ASP A 149 -19.20 -3.90 9.55
C ASP A 149 -18.17 -4.37 8.50
N PHE A 150 -17.05 -3.67 8.37
CA PHE A 150 -15.93 -4.02 7.49
C PHE A 150 -14.59 -4.04 8.26
N PRO A 151 -14.44 -4.91 9.27
CA PRO A 151 -13.20 -4.98 10.04
C PRO A 151 -12.08 -5.59 9.19
N PHE A 152 -10.86 -5.08 9.36
CA PHE A 152 -9.65 -5.69 8.79
C PHE A 152 -8.42 -5.37 9.63
N TYR A 153 -7.43 -6.26 9.57
CA TYR A 153 -6.07 -5.95 10.00
C TYR A 153 -5.28 -5.34 8.83
N PRO A 154 -4.59 -4.20 9.00
CA PRO A 154 -3.90 -3.52 7.90
C PRO A 154 -2.94 -4.43 7.13
N GLY A 155 -2.13 -5.24 7.84
CA GLY A 155 -1.19 -6.17 7.21
C GLY A 155 -1.87 -7.23 6.32
N GLU A 156 -3.05 -7.71 6.70
CA GLU A 156 -3.83 -8.65 5.89
C GLU A 156 -4.40 -7.96 4.64
N LEU A 157 -4.89 -6.73 4.77
CA LEU A 157 -5.41 -5.95 3.65
C LEU A 157 -4.32 -5.66 2.60
N PHE A 158 -3.12 -5.27 3.05
CA PHE A 158 -1.97 -5.06 2.14
C PHE A 158 -1.47 -6.37 1.53
N SER A 159 -1.45 -7.48 2.29
CA SER A 159 -1.11 -8.79 1.75
C SER A 159 -2.11 -9.23 0.68
N PHE A 160 -3.41 -9.06 0.96
CA PHE A 160 -4.47 -9.32 0.01
C PHE A 160 -4.35 -8.44 -1.25
N SER A 161 -4.13 -7.14 -1.09
CA SER A 161 -4.06 -6.21 -2.22
C SER A 161 -2.92 -6.57 -3.18
N ARG A 162 -1.76 -7.01 -2.70
CA ARG A 162 -0.67 -7.54 -3.54
C ARG A 162 -1.07 -8.81 -4.28
N ARG A 163 -1.57 -9.83 -3.57
CA ARG A 163 -1.96 -11.12 -4.21
C ARG A 163 -3.11 -10.97 -5.20
N SER A 164 -3.95 -9.96 -5.02
CA SER A 164 -5.08 -9.64 -5.90
C SER A 164 -4.74 -8.60 -6.96
N GLY A 165 -3.53 -8.04 -7.00
CA GLY A 165 -3.17 -6.96 -7.94
C GLY A 165 -3.98 -5.67 -7.74
N MET A 166 -4.52 -5.45 -6.53
CA MET A 166 -5.25 -4.23 -6.13
C MET A 166 -4.37 -3.27 -5.30
N HIS A 167 -3.08 -3.57 -5.13
CA HIS A 167 -2.16 -2.76 -4.34
C HIS A 167 -2.04 -1.33 -4.85
N SER A 168 -2.03 -1.11 -6.18
CA SER A 168 -2.02 0.25 -6.74
C SER A 168 -3.26 1.07 -6.41
N MET A 169 -4.43 0.44 -6.45
CA MET A 169 -5.68 1.10 -6.07
C MET A 169 -5.66 1.46 -4.57
N LEU A 170 -5.32 0.50 -3.71
CA LEU A 170 -5.28 0.71 -2.27
C LEU A 170 -4.29 1.80 -1.88
N ASP A 171 -3.06 1.76 -2.43
CA ASP A 171 -2.00 2.72 -2.11
C ASP A 171 -2.37 4.15 -2.57
N SER A 172 -2.86 4.31 -3.80
CA SER A 172 -3.32 5.62 -4.28
C SER A 172 -4.45 6.18 -3.42
N GLN A 173 -5.42 5.35 -3.02
CA GLN A 173 -6.54 5.80 -2.20
C GLN A 173 -6.11 6.07 -0.76
N ALA A 174 -5.18 5.30 -0.20
CA ALA A 174 -4.62 5.52 1.13
C ALA A 174 -3.88 6.86 1.20
N ARG A 175 -3.04 7.19 0.19
CA ARG A 175 -2.39 8.51 0.11
C ARG A 175 -3.39 9.66 0.08
N ILE A 176 -4.42 9.56 -0.75
CA ILE A 176 -5.48 10.58 -0.86
C ILE A 176 -6.23 10.70 0.46
N ASN A 177 -6.54 9.58 1.12
CA ASN A 177 -7.21 9.57 2.41
C ASN A 177 -6.37 10.24 3.50
N ALA A 178 -5.05 10.00 3.52
CA ALA A 178 -4.13 10.64 4.45
C ALA A 178 -4.04 12.16 4.23
N ILE A 179 -3.88 12.61 2.98
CA ILE A 179 -3.88 14.05 2.62
C ILE A 179 -5.18 14.72 3.09
N ARG A 180 -6.33 14.12 2.75
CA ARG A 180 -7.65 14.62 3.17
C ARG A 180 -7.75 14.68 4.70
N THR A 181 -7.43 13.59 5.38
CA THR A 181 -7.52 13.50 6.85
C THR A 181 -6.63 14.55 7.52
N GLY A 182 -5.40 14.72 7.03
CA GLY A 182 -4.49 15.75 7.54
C GLY A 182 -5.03 17.17 7.36
N SER A 183 -5.62 17.46 6.19
CA SER A 183 -6.26 18.77 5.94
C SER A 183 -7.47 19.05 6.85
N GLU A 184 -8.21 18.02 7.24
CA GLU A 184 -9.41 18.14 8.07
C GLU A 184 -9.09 18.20 9.57
N LYS A 185 -7.98 17.60 9.99
CA LYS A 185 -7.70 17.30 11.42
C LYS A 185 -6.52 18.06 12.00
N LEU A 186 -5.52 18.43 11.20
CA LEU A 186 -4.28 19.04 11.68
C LEU A 186 -4.26 20.55 11.42
N GLY A 187 -3.35 21.24 12.11
CA GLY A 187 -3.05 22.65 11.85
C GLY A 187 -2.25 22.83 10.56
N GLU A 188 -1.60 24.00 10.42
CA GLU A 188 -0.80 24.34 9.24
C GLU A 188 0.68 23.96 9.36
N GLU A 189 1.14 23.55 10.53
CA GLU A 189 2.57 23.40 10.83
C GLU A 189 3.01 21.93 10.86
N GLU A 190 2.13 21.02 11.26
CA GLU A 190 2.50 19.61 11.47
C GLU A 190 2.83 18.91 10.15
N MET A 191 3.87 18.08 10.16
CA MET A 191 4.26 17.25 9.02
C MET A 191 3.33 16.03 8.87
N LEU A 192 3.06 15.62 7.64
CA LEU A 192 2.23 14.47 7.30
C LEU A 192 3.12 13.39 6.66
N PHE A 193 3.46 12.37 7.43
CA PHE A 193 4.19 11.19 6.96
C PHE A 193 3.21 10.17 6.39
N ILE A 194 3.40 9.83 5.12
CA ILE A 194 2.48 9.00 4.35
C ILE A 194 3.27 7.91 3.63
N ASN A 195 2.97 6.67 3.98
CA ASN A 195 3.48 5.48 3.32
C ASN A 195 3.10 5.43 1.81
N PHE A 196 4.04 4.99 0.98
CA PHE A 196 3.77 4.65 -0.42
C PHE A 196 4.50 3.36 -0.85
N LEU A 197 3.92 2.64 -1.82
CA LEU A 197 4.50 1.42 -2.40
C LEU A 197 5.17 1.74 -3.75
N PRO A 198 6.49 1.59 -3.92
CA PRO A 198 7.13 1.81 -5.23
C PRO A 198 6.55 0.94 -6.35
N SER A 199 6.21 -0.33 -6.08
CA SER A 199 5.57 -1.21 -7.06
C SER A 199 4.17 -0.78 -7.49
N SER A 200 3.55 0.19 -6.81
CA SER A 200 2.27 0.75 -7.22
C SER A 200 2.41 1.87 -8.27
N ILE A 201 3.61 2.44 -8.39
CA ILE A 201 3.91 3.65 -9.17
C ILE A 201 4.77 3.24 -10.37
N TYR A 202 4.15 2.77 -11.45
CA TYR A 202 4.90 2.32 -12.64
C TYR A 202 5.39 3.49 -13.51
N ASP A 203 4.54 4.50 -13.68
CA ASP A 203 4.87 5.76 -14.33
C ASP A 203 4.65 6.86 -13.28
N PRO A 204 5.70 7.37 -12.64
CA PRO A 204 5.56 8.36 -11.57
C PRO A 204 4.77 9.60 -11.98
N ALA A 205 5.02 10.13 -13.18
CA ALA A 205 4.35 11.34 -13.66
C ALA A 205 2.83 11.12 -13.85
N HIS A 206 2.44 9.94 -14.30
CA HIS A 206 1.02 9.59 -14.49
C HIS A 206 0.35 9.13 -13.19
N CYS A 207 1.00 8.24 -12.43
CA CYS A 207 0.41 7.58 -11.26
C CYS A 207 0.28 8.53 -10.05
N LEU A 208 1.18 9.51 -9.91
CA LEU A 208 1.11 10.49 -8.83
C LEU A 208 0.17 11.66 -9.11
N LYS A 209 -0.38 11.75 -10.32
CA LYS A 209 -1.30 12.83 -10.70
C LYS A 209 -2.49 12.94 -9.73
N SER A 210 -3.12 11.82 -9.38
CA SER A 210 -4.24 11.81 -8.42
C SER A 210 -3.82 12.26 -7.02
N THR A 211 -2.57 12.01 -6.64
CA THR A 211 -2.01 12.45 -5.36
C THR A 211 -1.89 13.97 -5.36
N PHE A 212 -1.28 14.57 -6.40
CA PHE A 212 -1.14 16.03 -6.48
C PHE A 212 -2.48 16.75 -6.72
N GLU A 213 -3.42 16.15 -7.46
CA GLU A 213 -4.79 16.65 -7.56
C GLU A 213 -5.47 16.71 -6.18
N ALA A 214 -5.23 15.71 -5.30
CA ALA A 214 -5.72 15.75 -3.93
C ALA A 214 -5.05 16.85 -3.10
N VAL A 215 -3.74 17.03 -3.23
CA VAL A 215 -3.00 18.12 -2.56
C VAL A 215 -3.59 19.49 -2.91
N ASP A 216 -3.86 19.73 -4.20
CA ASP A 216 -4.48 20.97 -4.67
C ASP A 216 -5.93 21.11 -4.18
N THR A 217 -6.71 20.02 -4.26
CA THR A 217 -8.13 20.01 -3.86
C THR A 217 -8.31 20.33 -2.37
N TYR A 218 -7.45 19.75 -1.52
CA TYR A 218 -7.49 19.92 -0.06
C TYR A 218 -6.61 21.07 0.43
N GLN A 219 -5.99 21.83 -0.49
CA GLN A 219 -5.15 22.99 -0.20
C GLN A 219 -4.02 22.69 0.81
N VAL A 220 -3.47 21.49 0.76
CA VAL A 220 -2.36 21.09 1.64
C VAL A 220 -1.06 21.66 1.09
N ASN A 221 -0.27 22.32 1.91
CA ASN A 221 1.06 22.77 1.51
C ASN A 221 1.95 21.54 1.23
N PRO A 222 2.45 21.33 -0.01
CA PRO A 222 3.26 20.17 -0.35
C PRO A 222 4.50 19.99 0.52
N LYS A 223 5.06 21.10 1.04
CA LYS A 223 6.26 21.09 1.89
C LYS A 223 6.07 20.39 3.23
N ARG A 224 4.82 20.15 3.63
CA ARG A 224 4.44 19.41 4.84
C ARG A 224 4.31 17.92 4.62
N LEU A 225 4.22 17.48 3.36
CA LEU A 225 4.10 16.07 3.04
C LEU A 225 5.48 15.42 3.09
N VAL A 226 5.54 14.24 3.68
CA VAL A 226 6.69 13.35 3.65
C VAL A 226 6.20 12.00 3.13
N PHE A 227 6.63 11.60 1.93
CA PHE A 227 6.33 10.25 1.42
C PHE A 227 7.42 9.28 1.81
N GLU A 228 7.05 8.27 2.59
CA GLU A 228 7.96 7.24 3.10
C GLU A 228 7.81 5.94 2.30
N VAL A 229 8.93 5.41 1.83
CA VAL A 229 8.95 4.12 1.14
C VAL A 229 8.90 3.00 2.17
N VAL A 230 7.90 2.12 2.08
CA VAL A 230 7.75 0.99 3.01
C VAL A 230 8.76 -0.14 2.75
N GLU A 231 9.22 -0.78 3.83
CA GLU A 231 10.22 -1.87 3.85
C GLU A 231 9.81 -3.12 3.06
N THR A 232 8.51 -3.45 3.03
CA THR A 232 8.06 -4.71 2.41
C THR A 232 8.31 -4.82 0.91
N GLU A 233 8.75 -3.72 0.28
CA GLU A 233 9.09 -3.64 -1.13
C GLU A 233 10.60 -3.81 -1.28
N GLN A 234 11.02 -4.99 -1.75
CA GLN A 234 12.42 -5.18 -2.15
C GLN A 234 12.76 -4.10 -3.19
N ILE A 235 13.76 -3.26 -2.90
CA ILE A 235 14.21 -2.24 -3.82
C ILE A 235 14.96 -2.92 -4.96
N HIS A 236 14.21 -3.48 -5.91
CA HIS A 236 14.73 -4.18 -7.06
C HIS A 236 15.32 -3.23 -8.11
N ASP A 237 14.75 -2.01 -8.17
CA ASP A 237 15.14 -0.99 -9.12
C ASP A 237 15.36 0.36 -8.42
N MET A 238 16.60 0.57 -7.98
CA MET A 238 17.03 1.83 -7.39
C MET A 238 16.84 3.03 -8.34
N THR A 239 16.95 2.81 -9.65
CA THR A 239 16.78 3.87 -10.64
C THR A 239 15.33 4.33 -10.66
N HIS A 240 14.40 3.39 -10.63
CA HIS A 240 12.97 3.66 -10.54
C HIS A 240 12.58 4.36 -9.23
N LEU A 241 13.11 3.92 -8.09
CA LEU A 241 12.85 4.61 -6.83
C LEU A 241 13.33 6.07 -6.85
N LYS A 242 14.50 6.33 -7.45
CA LYS A 242 15.01 7.69 -7.66
C LYS A 242 14.09 8.55 -8.53
N THR A 243 13.47 7.98 -9.57
CA THR A 243 12.53 8.75 -10.40
C THR A 243 11.26 9.10 -9.63
N ILE A 244 10.76 8.20 -8.79
CA ILE A 244 9.63 8.48 -7.89
C ILE A 244 9.98 9.61 -6.92
N PHE A 245 11.12 9.52 -6.23
CA PHE A 245 11.59 10.55 -5.29
C PHE A 245 11.74 11.91 -5.97
N HIS A 246 12.31 11.92 -7.18
CA HIS A 246 12.47 13.13 -7.97
C HIS A 246 11.12 13.81 -8.28
N GLU A 247 10.10 13.04 -8.70
CA GLU A 247 8.77 13.60 -8.99
C GLU A 247 8.09 14.15 -7.73
N TYR A 248 8.28 13.53 -6.56
CA TYR A 248 7.81 14.09 -5.29
C TYR A 248 8.52 15.42 -4.95
N GLN A 249 9.85 15.42 -4.98
CA GLN A 249 10.67 16.58 -4.63
C GLN A 249 10.43 17.77 -5.56
N LYS A 250 10.20 17.52 -6.85
CA LYS A 250 9.86 18.55 -7.84
C LYS A 250 8.56 19.30 -7.48
N SER A 251 7.62 18.61 -6.83
CA SER A 251 6.38 19.21 -6.32
C SER A 251 6.52 19.83 -4.92
N GLY A 252 7.75 19.88 -4.37
CA GLY A 252 8.04 20.42 -3.04
C GLY A 252 7.76 19.44 -1.90
N VAL A 253 7.43 18.19 -2.20
CA VAL A 253 7.18 17.13 -1.21
C VAL A 253 8.50 16.52 -0.74
N LYS A 254 8.60 16.22 0.55
CA LYS A 254 9.75 15.55 1.14
C LYS A 254 9.64 14.04 1.01
N VAL A 255 10.78 13.35 1.11
CA VAL A 255 10.82 11.88 1.03
C VAL A 255 11.55 11.28 2.22
N ALA A 256 11.12 10.10 2.63
CA ALA A 256 11.72 9.35 3.73
C ALA A 256 12.05 7.92 3.32
N LEU A 257 13.12 7.37 3.89
CA LEU A 257 13.46 5.96 3.83
C LEU A 257 13.05 5.30 5.15
N ASP A 258 12.19 4.27 5.08
CA ASP A 258 11.75 3.52 6.25
C ASP A 258 12.70 2.34 6.58
N ASP A 259 12.65 1.87 7.82
CA ASP A 259 13.34 0.67 8.33
C ASP A 259 14.85 0.54 8.02
N ILE A 260 15.62 1.62 8.25
CA ILE A 260 17.08 1.58 8.12
C ILE A 260 17.71 0.65 9.16
N GLY A 261 18.61 -0.22 8.66
CA GLY A 261 19.47 -1.10 9.45
C GLY A 261 18.92 -2.52 9.66
N SER A 262 17.70 -2.79 9.21
CA SER A 262 17.13 -4.14 9.05
C SER A 262 16.90 -4.43 7.56
N GLY A 263 17.34 -5.58 7.07
CA GLY A 263 17.01 -6.01 5.71
C GLY A 263 17.68 -5.19 4.58
N PHE A 264 16.88 -4.44 3.81
CA PHE A 264 17.25 -3.90 2.49
C PHE A 264 17.71 -2.43 2.50
N ALA A 265 17.30 -1.63 3.49
CA ALA A 265 17.71 -0.24 3.62
C ALA A 265 19.06 -0.14 4.34
N THR A 266 20.13 -0.13 3.54
CA THR A 266 21.52 -0.04 4.03
C THR A 266 22.03 1.40 4.04
N ASN A 267 23.15 1.61 4.73
CA ASN A 267 23.88 2.89 4.67
C ASN A 267 24.22 3.29 3.22
N ASP A 268 24.41 2.33 2.31
CA ASP A 268 24.65 2.60 0.89
C ASP A 268 23.41 3.18 0.21
N VAL A 269 22.21 2.66 0.50
CA VAL A 269 20.94 3.18 -0.01
C VAL A 269 20.71 4.61 0.49
N LEU A 270 20.99 4.86 1.78
CA LEU A 270 20.90 6.20 2.38
C LEU A 270 21.82 7.21 1.67
N GLN A 271 23.07 6.82 1.42
CA GLN A 271 24.05 7.66 0.70
C GLN A 271 23.66 7.90 -0.76
N GLU A 272 23.05 6.91 -1.40
CA GLU A 272 22.66 6.96 -2.80
C GLU A 272 21.38 7.78 -3.04
N LEU A 273 20.39 7.68 -2.15
CA LEU A 273 19.10 8.36 -2.25
C LEU A 273 19.09 9.75 -1.63
N ARG A 274 19.84 9.97 -0.53
CA ARG A 274 19.84 11.21 0.27
C ARG A 274 18.43 11.75 0.55
N PRO A 275 17.57 10.97 1.23
CA PRO A 275 16.22 11.40 1.56
C PRO A 275 16.24 12.55 2.60
N ASP A 276 15.12 13.27 2.72
CA ASP A 276 14.94 14.27 3.77
C ASP A 276 14.92 13.62 5.16
N TYR A 277 14.32 12.43 5.28
CA TYR A 277 14.25 11.66 6.52
C TYR A 277 14.69 10.20 6.34
N ALA A 278 15.17 9.62 7.43
CA ALA A 278 15.42 8.20 7.58
C ALA A 278 14.80 7.73 8.88
N LYS A 279 14.18 6.56 8.88
CA LYS A 279 13.56 5.95 10.05
C LYS A 279 14.37 4.72 10.44
N ILE A 280 14.74 4.61 11.72
CA ILE A 280 15.46 3.44 12.26
C ILE A 280 14.43 2.40 12.63
N ASP A 281 14.59 1.20 12.09
CA ASP A 281 13.68 0.07 12.35
C ASP A 281 13.57 -0.25 13.85
N ARG A 282 12.36 -0.64 14.24
CA ARG A 282 12.03 -1.00 15.61
C ARG A 282 12.89 -2.14 16.15
N GLN A 283 13.35 -3.10 15.35
CA GLN A 283 14.18 -4.20 15.86
C GLN A 283 15.53 -3.70 16.38
N ILE A 284 16.06 -2.61 15.84
CA ILE A 284 17.30 -1.97 16.32
C ILE A 284 17.01 -1.14 17.56
N ILE A 285 15.88 -0.43 17.61
CA ILE A 285 15.50 0.39 18.77
C ILE A 285 15.12 -0.46 19.99
N GLN A 286 14.44 -1.58 19.76
CA GLN A 286 13.92 -2.44 20.82
C GLN A 286 15.07 -2.96 21.71
N ASN A 287 14.98 -2.68 23.01
CA ASN A 287 15.97 -3.03 24.01
C ASN A 287 17.39 -2.50 23.73
N CYS A 288 17.56 -1.46 22.90
CA CYS A 288 18.89 -0.90 22.60
C CYS A 288 19.66 -0.47 23.87
N HIS A 289 18.96 0.03 24.89
CA HIS A 289 19.55 0.40 26.18
C HIS A 289 20.21 -0.77 26.95
N LEU A 290 20.02 -2.01 26.52
CA LEU A 290 20.60 -3.22 27.11
C LEU A 290 21.64 -3.89 26.20
N ASP A 291 21.86 -3.37 25.00
CA ASP A 291 22.69 -3.99 23.96
C ASP A 291 23.63 -2.95 23.34
N GLU A 292 24.91 -3.01 23.72
CA GLU A 292 25.94 -2.10 23.24
C GLU A 292 26.07 -2.14 21.71
N ASN A 293 25.89 -3.30 21.07
CA ASN A 293 26.01 -3.41 19.60
C ASN A 293 24.88 -2.65 18.90
N LYS A 294 23.66 -2.68 19.45
CA LYS A 294 22.53 -1.91 18.91
C LYS A 294 22.78 -0.41 19.05
N LEU A 295 23.33 0.03 20.19
CA LEU A 295 23.68 1.45 20.37
C LEU A 295 24.79 1.89 19.41
N GLU A 296 25.85 1.11 19.25
CA GLU A 296 26.91 1.39 18.26
C GLU A 296 26.33 1.50 16.84
N THR A 297 25.40 0.62 16.48
CA THR A 297 24.71 0.66 15.19
C THR A 297 23.89 1.95 15.03
N ILE A 298 23.14 2.36 16.05
CA ILE A 298 22.36 3.62 16.04
C ILE A 298 23.29 4.83 15.93
N GLU A 299 24.42 4.83 16.64
CA GLU A 299 25.44 5.90 16.55
C GLU A 299 26.05 6.00 15.15
N GLU A 300 26.33 4.86 14.52
CA GLU A 300 26.81 4.84 13.14
C GLU A 300 25.78 5.43 12.17
N ILE A 301 24.52 4.98 12.24
CA ILE A 301 23.43 5.49 11.40
C ILE A 301 23.24 6.99 11.63
N SER A 302 23.28 7.45 12.88
CA SER A 302 23.20 8.87 13.26
C SER A 302 24.30 9.70 12.60
N ARG A 303 25.54 9.23 12.67
CA ARG A 303 26.68 9.89 12.04
C ARG A 303 26.51 9.99 10.52
N VAL A 304 26.17 8.88 9.85
CA VAL A 304 25.98 8.85 8.39
C VAL A 304 24.83 9.77 7.98
N SER A 305 23.70 9.73 8.68
CA SER A 305 22.53 10.58 8.40
C SER A 305 22.89 12.06 8.49
N LYS A 306 23.63 12.46 9.54
CA LYS A 306 24.10 13.83 9.72
C LYS A 306 25.07 14.27 8.61
N GLU A 307 25.97 13.39 8.18
CA GLU A 307 26.89 13.67 7.06
C GLU A 307 26.15 13.87 5.73
N GLN A 308 25.00 13.21 5.52
CA GLN A 308 24.15 13.36 4.34
C GLN A 308 23.13 14.51 4.45
N GLY A 309 22.93 15.08 5.65
CA GLY A 309 21.90 16.09 5.90
C GLY A 309 20.48 15.52 5.98
N THR A 310 20.36 14.23 6.30
CA THR A 310 19.08 13.52 6.51
C THR A 310 18.69 13.57 7.98
N PHE A 311 17.44 13.91 8.27
CA PHE A 311 16.91 13.84 9.63
C PHE A 311 16.59 12.40 10.04
N LEU A 312 16.98 12.03 11.25
CA LEU A 312 16.84 10.66 11.75
C LEU A 312 15.67 10.53 12.73
N LEU A 313 14.82 9.54 12.50
CA LEU A 313 13.66 9.23 13.32
C LEU A 313 13.81 7.83 13.93
N ALA A 314 13.74 7.70 15.25
CA ALA A 314 13.72 6.39 15.93
C ALA A 314 12.28 5.88 16.09
N GLU A 315 12.00 4.71 15.52
CA GLU A 315 10.67 4.09 15.61
C GLU A 315 10.52 3.06 16.73
N GLY A 316 9.26 2.82 17.10
CA GLY A 316 8.92 1.72 17.98
C GLY A 316 9.45 1.87 19.41
N ILE A 317 9.65 3.09 19.90
CA ILE A 317 10.02 3.34 21.30
C ILE A 317 8.86 2.91 22.22
N GLU A 318 9.11 1.92 23.07
CA GLU A 318 8.09 1.36 23.97
C GLU A 318 8.25 1.82 25.41
N ASN A 319 9.46 2.23 25.80
CA ASN A 319 9.72 2.65 27.18
C ASN A 319 10.72 3.81 27.31
N LYS A 320 10.77 4.37 28.51
CA LYS A 320 11.64 5.51 28.84
C LYS A 320 13.13 5.20 28.70
N ALA A 321 13.55 3.96 28.97
CA ALA A 321 14.97 3.61 28.92
C ALA A 321 15.48 3.62 27.47
N GLU A 322 14.71 3.07 26.54
CA GLU A 322 14.97 3.17 25.08
C GLU A 322 15.02 4.63 24.64
N TYR A 323 14.01 5.44 24.99
CA TYR A 323 14.00 6.87 24.66
C TYR A 323 15.26 7.59 25.16
N MET A 324 15.63 7.40 26.42
CA MET A 324 16.78 8.06 27.01
C MET A 324 18.10 7.65 26.36
N ALA A 325 18.19 6.42 25.86
CA ALA A 325 19.36 5.93 25.14
C ALA A 325 19.52 6.59 23.76
N VAL A 326 18.41 6.78 23.03
CA VAL A 326 18.47 7.26 21.64
C VAL A 326 18.25 8.76 21.46
N LYS A 327 17.65 9.47 22.44
CA LYS A 327 17.21 10.87 22.26
C LYS A 327 18.30 11.87 21.89
N LYS A 328 19.58 11.55 22.14
CA LYS A 328 20.72 12.40 21.77
C LYS A 328 21.31 12.03 20.41
N LEU A 329 20.89 10.90 19.84
CA LEU A 329 21.38 10.32 18.60
C LEU A 329 20.43 10.56 17.43
N VAL A 330 19.17 10.94 17.70
CA VAL A 330 18.12 11.11 16.68
C VAL A 330 17.41 12.46 16.83
N ASP A 331 16.88 12.96 15.72
CA ASP A 331 16.14 14.23 15.67
C ASP A 331 14.68 14.05 16.09
N TYR A 332 14.09 12.92 15.70
CA TYR A 332 12.69 12.61 15.94
C TYR A 332 12.51 11.23 16.56
N CYS A 333 11.38 11.04 17.24
CA CYS A 333 11.05 9.76 17.84
C CYS A 333 9.55 9.47 17.77
N GLN A 334 9.22 8.19 17.65
CA GLN A 334 7.87 7.70 17.54
C GLN A 334 7.75 6.36 18.27
N GLY A 335 6.62 6.12 18.93
CA GLY A 335 6.38 4.86 19.60
C GLY A 335 5.30 4.94 20.68
N TYR A 336 4.91 3.77 21.19
CA TYR A 336 3.84 3.64 22.18
C TYR A 336 4.19 4.20 23.54
N TYR A 337 5.48 4.45 23.81
CA TYR A 337 5.91 5.23 24.96
C TYR A 337 5.27 6.63 24.98
N PHE A 338 5.10 7.24 23.81
CA PHE A 338 4.52 8.57 23.69
C PHE A 338 3.01 8.50 23.48
N ALA A 339 2.58 7.84 22.40
CA ALA A 339 1.18 7.67 22.05
C ALA A 339 0.99 6.57 21.01
N LYS A 340 -0.21 5.97 21.02
CA LYS A 340 -0.66 5.05 19.99
C LYS A 340 -1.31 5.81 18.82
N PRO A 341 -1.44 5.18 17.64
CA PRO A 341 -2.19 5.75 16.52
C PRO A 341 -3.67 5.93 16.87
N GLU A 342 -4.17 7.16 16.78
CA GLU A 342 -5.55 7.51 17.13
C GLU A 342 -6.26 8.25 15.98
N LYS A 343 -7.60 8.28 16.01
CA LYS A 343 -8.40 8.97 15.00
C LYS A 343 -8.28 10.49 15.08
N ASP A 344 -8.10 11.01 16.29
CA ASP A 344 -7.97 12.44 16.55
C ASP A 344 -6.52 12.79 16.91
N PRO A 345 -6.07 14.02 16.62
CA PRO A 345 -4.70 14.43 16.89
C PRO A 345 -4.34 14.31 18.37
N TYR A 346 -3.05 14.10 18.65
CA TYR A 346 -2.56 13.99 20.00
C TYR A 346 -2.75 15.32 20.73
N VAL A 347 -3.47 15.29 21.85
CA VAL A 347 -3.59 16.44 22.76
C VAL A 347 -2.65 16.20 23.92
N SER A 348 -1.60 17.01 24.06
CA SER A 348 -0.77 16.95 25.26
C SER A 348 -1.60 17.41 26.45
N TYR A 349 -1.93 16.48 27.34
CA TYR A 349 -2.27 16.88 28.70
C TYR A 349 -0.96 17.29 29.32
N SER A 350 -0.71 18.61 29.38
CA SER A 350 0.30 19.14 30.28
C SER A 350 0.03 18.52 31.65
N LEU A 351 0.93 17.65 32.10
CA LEU A 351 1.00 17.20 33.48
C LEU A 351 1.28 18.46 34.30
N ARG A 352 0.21 19.14 34.71
CA ARG A 352 0.26 20.22 35.69
C ARG A 352 0.56 19.65 37.07
#